data_AF-A0A1M6ES57-F1
#
_entry.id   AF-A0A1M6ES57-F1
#
_cell.length_a   1.000
_cell.length_b   1.000
_cell.length_c   1.000
_cell.angle_alpha   90.00
_cell.angle_beta   90.00
_cell.angle_gamma   90.00
#
_symmetry.space_group_name_H-M   'P 1'
#
loop_
_entity.id
_entity.type
_entity.pdbx_description
1 polymer ?
#
loop_
_entity_poly.entity_id
_entity_poly.type
_entity_poly.pdbx_seq_one_letter_code
_entity_poly.pdbx_strand_id
1 'polypeptide(L)' 'MCEVIERNRAEAKIEVAIEMLKEKMSVETIARLTKLTVEQITEIGKKNSLI' A
#
# COMPACT_ATOMS: atom_id res chain seq x y z
N MET A 1 4.64 -26.09 -2.14
CA MET A 1 4.68 -25.20 -0.96
C MET A 1 5.28 -23.86 -1.38
N CYS A 2 4.54 -23.04 -2.17
CA CYS A 2 5.04 -21.72 -2.61
C CYS A 2 3.99 -20.59 -2.52
N GLU A 3 2.71 -20.88 -2.28
CA GLU A 3 1.66 -19.84 -2.24
C GLU A 3 1.85 -18.84 -1.11
N VAL A 4 2.55 -19.22 -0.03
CA VAL A 4 2.79 -18.35 1.12
C VAL A 4 3.67 -17.15 0.75
N ILE A 5 4.68 -17.33 -0.11
CA ILE A 5 5.66 -16.28 -0.40
C ILE A 5 5.03 -15.15 -1.22
N GLU A 6 4.15 -15.48 -2.17
CA GLU A 6 3.50 -14.48 -3.01
C GLU A 6 2.44 -13.68 -2.26
N ARG A 7 1.66 -14.32 -1.40
CA ARG A 7 0.72 -13.62 -0.51
C ARG A 7 1.44 -12.65 0.42
N ASN A 8 2.51 -13.10 1.08
CA ASN A 8 3.30 -12.25 1.96
C ASN A 8 3.85 -11.02 1.22
N ARG A 9 4.25 -11.17 -0.04
CA ARG A 9 4.79 -10.06 -0.82
C ARG A 9 3.74 -9.02 -1.23
N ALA A 10 2.50 -9.47 -1.44
CA ALA A 10 1.38 -8.57 -1.76
C ALA A 10 0.88 -7.84 -0.50
N GLU A 11 0.71 -8.57 0.61
CA GLU A 11 0.30 -8.01 1.90
C GLU A 11 1.32 -7.00 2.43
N ALA A 12 2.62 -7.34 2.38
CA ALA A 12 3.68 -6.41 2.80
C ALA A 12 3.67 -5.09 2.03
N LYS A 13 3.32 -5.08 0.74
CA LYS A 13 3.24 -3.83 -0.04
C LYS A 13 2.07 -2.95 0.39
N ILE A 14 0.94 -3.56 0.72
CA ILE A 14 -0.26 -2.85 1.19
C ILE A 14 0.00 -2.28 2.58
N GLU A 15 0.60 -3.08 3.46
CA GLU A 15 0.93 -2.67 4.83
C GLU A 15 1.92 -1.50 4.83
N VAL A 16 2.97 -1.58 4.01
CA VAL A 16 3.92 -0.46 3.80
C VAL A 16 3.21 0.76 3.22
N ALA A 17 2.27 0.60 2.28
CA ALA A 17 1.51 1.73 1.74
C ALA A 17 0.65 2.43 2.80
N ILE A 18 0.05 1.66 3.73
CA ILE A 18 -0.73 2.18 4.86
C ILE A 18 0.17 2.95 5.83
N GLU A 19 1.33 2.40 6.20
CA GLU A 19 2.27 3.09 7.07
C GLU A 19 2.78 4.39 6.43
N MET A 20 3.12 4.36 5.15
CA MET A 20 3.55 5.53 4.40
C MET A 20 2.46 6.62 4.31
N LEU A 21 1.19 6.22 4.17
CA LEU A 21 0.06 7.14 4.24
C LEU A 21 -0.09 7.77 5.63
N LYS A 22 0.11 7.00 6.71
CA LYS A 22 0.12 7.52 8.09
C LYS A 22 1.24 8.53 8.32
N GLU A 23 2.38 8.36 7.68
CA GLU A 23 3.48 9.33 7.69
C GLU A 23 3.21 10.60 6.86
N LYS A 24 1.98 10.76 6.33
CA LYS A 24 1.58 11.88 5.46
C LYS A 24 2.38 11.97 4.15
N MET A 25 2.92 10.86 3.65
CA MET A 25 3.51 10.86 2.31
C MET A 25 2.44 11.00 1.23
N SER A 26 2.81 11.66 0.13
CA SER A 26 1.94 11.81 -1.04
C SER A 26 1.65 10.46 -1.70
N VAL A 27 0.38 10.21 -2.00
CA VAL A 27 -0.12 9.00 -2.69
C VAL A 27 0.68 8.63 -3.95
N GLU A 28 1.14 9.62 -4.72
CA GLU A 28 1.98 9.42 -5.91
C GLU A 28 3.36 8.83 -5.59
N THR A 29 3.98 9.24 -4.48
CA THR A 29 5.27 8.70 -4.04
C THR A 29 5.11 7.26 -3.57
N ILE A 30 4.07 6.99 -2.79
CA ILE A 30 3.79 5.64 -2.28
C ILE A 30 3.47 4.68 -3.43
N ALA A 31 2.71 5.13 -4.43
CA ALA A 31 2.37 4.36 -5.62
C ALA A 31 3.64 3.92 -6.38
N ARG A 32 4.58 4.84 -6.58
CA ARG A 32 5.87 4.53 -7.21
C ARG A 32 6.73 3.55 -6.39
N LEU A 33 6.76 3.71 -5.06
CA LEU A 33 7.61 2.89 -4.17
C LEU A 33 7.07 1.46 -4.03
N THR A 34 5.77 1.31 -3.85
CA THR A 34 5.11 0.01 -3.62
C THR A 34 4.73 -0.70 -4.92
N LYS A 35 4.90 -0.03 -6.07
CA LYS A 35 4.40 -0.44 -7.39
C LYS A 35 2.88 -0.67 -7.41
N LEU A 36 2.15 0.06 -6.57
CA LEU A 36 0.69 0.10 -6.55
C LEU A 36 0.19 1.30 -7.35
N THR A 37 -1.06 1.27 -7.80
CA THR A 37 -1.66 2.43 -8.46
C THR A 37 -2.15 3.45 -7.44
N VAL A 38 -2.19 4.73 -7.83
CA VAL A 38 -2.74 5.80 -6.97
C VAL A 38 -4.18 5.49 -6.55
N GLU A 39 -4.96 4.85 -7.43
CA GLU A 39 -6.31 4.38 -7.14
C GLU A 39 -6.33 3.34 -6.02
N GLN A 40 -5.47 2.32 -6.09
CA GLN A 40 -5.35 1.31 -5.03
C GLN A 40 -4.94 1.94 -3.70
N ILE A 41 -3.98 2.86 -3.71
CA ILE A 41 -3.54 3.55 -2.48
C ILE A 41 -4.64 4.46 -1.94
N THR A 42 -5.43 5.08 -2.82
CA THR A 42 -6.56 5.92 -2.43
C THR A 42 -7.67 5.08 -1.80
N GLU A 43 -7.99 3.90 -2.36
CA GLU A 43 -8.92 2.95 -1.74
C GLU A 43 -8.42 2.46 -0.39
N ILE A 44 -7.14 2.13 -0.29
CA ILE A 44 -6.50 1.72 0.97
C ILE A 44 -6.60 2.85 1.99
N GLY A 45 -6.27 4.08 1.61
CA GLY A 45 -6.35 5.26 2.46
C GLY A 45 -7.77 5.55 2.94
N LYS A 46 -8.77 5.49 2.05
CA LYS A 46 -10.20 5.66 2.39
C LYS A 46 -10.70 4.55 3.33
N LYS A 47 -10.33 3.29 3.07
CA LYS A 47 -10.71 2.15 3.94
C LYS A 47 -10.11 2.26 5.34
N ASN A 48 -8.92 2.85 5.45
CA ASN A 48 -8.21 3.02 6.72
C ASN A 48 -8.38 4.43 7.33
N SER A 49 -9.24 5.28 6.74
CA SER A 49 -9.47 6.67 7.17
C SER A 49 -8.19 7.52 7.29
N LEU A 50 -7.22 7.30 6.39
CA LEU A 50 -5.94 8.00 6.36
C LEU A 50 -5.92 9.23 5.45
N ILE A 51 -6.93 9.36 4.57
CA ILE A 51 -7.15 10.47 3.63
C ILE A 51 -8.65 10.76 3.47
#